data_AF-A0A3N0GYF7-F1
#
_entry.id   AF-A0A3N0GYF7-F1
#
_cell.length_a   1.000
_cell.length_b   1.000
_cell.length_c   1.000
_cell.angle_alpha   90.00
_cell.angle_beta   90.00
_cell.angle_gamma   90.00
#
_symmetry.space_group_name_H-M   'P 1'
#
loop_
_entity.id
_entity.type
_entity.pdbx_description
1 polymer ?
#
loop_
_entity_poly.entity_id
_entity_poly.type
_entity_poly.pdbx_seq_one_letter_code
_entity_poly.pdbx_strand_id
1 'polypeptide(L)' 'MSNVHVHLSAETGGRIGPVSMRCRLEVRPEGHEPLAVMHRALSKDDAVRGAVGDMRGVLERMFRRIDAHGATETTRRSA' A
#
# COMPACT_ATOMS: atom_id res chain seq x y z
N MET A 1 14.61 6.26 -7.65
CA MET A 1 13.28 6.33 -8.29
C MET A 1 12.37 5.21 -7.81
N SER A 2 11.31 5.54 -7.08
CA SER A 2 10.27 4.56 -6.71
C SER A 2 9.27 4.41 -7.85
N ASN A 3 8.83 3.18 -8.13
CA ASN A 3 7.74 2.92 -9.08
C ASN A 3 6.43 2.62 -8.33
N VAL A 4 5.32 2.99 -8.96
CA VAL A 4 3.97 2.75 -8.45
C VAL A 4 3.15 2.16 -9.59
N HIS A 5 2.57 0.99 -9.36
CA HIS A 5 1.71 0.30 -10.30
C HIS A 5 0.29 0.27 -9.74
N VAL A 6 -0.69 0.63 -10.58
CA VAL A 6 -2.11 0.63 -10.22
C VAL A 6 -2.86 -0.28 -11.17
N HIS A 7 -3.62 -1.22 -10.61
CA HIS A 7 -4.48 -2.11 -11.35
C HIS A 7 -5.92 -1.96 -10.87
N LEU A 8 -6.79 -1.42 -11.73
CA LEU A 8 -8.20 -1.23 -11.48
C LEU A 8 -9.02 -2.24 -12.31
N SER A 9 -9.82 -3.06 -11.64
CA SER A 9 -10.72 -4.02 -12.29
C SER A 9 -12.16 -3.81 -11.79
N ALA A 10 -13.14 -3.94 -12.68
CA ALA A 10 -14.51 -4.19 -12.26
C ALA A 10 -14.64 -5.66 -11.84
N GLU A 11 -15.16 -5.93 -10.64
CA GLU A 11 -15.57 -7.26 -10.21
C GLU A 11 -17.07 -7.41 -10.50
N THR A 12 -17.39 -8.03 -11.63
CA THR A 12 -18.76 -8.46 -11.94
C THR A 12 -18.97 -9.80 -11.26
N GLY A 13 -19.50 -9.80 -10.03
CA GLY A 13 -19.91 -11.02 -9.36
C GLY A 13 -20.96 -11.71 -10.21
N GLY A 14 -20.79 -12.99 -10.54
CA GLY A 14 -21.67 -13.75 -11.46
C GLY A 14 -23.11 -13.97 -10.97
N ARG A 15 -23.64 -13.12 -10.08
CA ARG A 15 -25.02 -13.12 -9.59
C ARG A 15 -25.48 -11.68 -9.44
N ILE A 16 -26.73 -11.44 -9.83
CA ILE A 16 -27.47 -10.18 -9.75
C ILE A 16 -27.13 -9.42 -8.46
N GLY A 17 -26.34 -8.35 -8.55
CA GLY A 17 -25.84 -7.57 -7.43
C GLY A 17 -25.02 -6.36 -7.91
N PRO A 18 -24.81 -5.33 -7.07
CA PRO A 18 -24.11 -4.11 -7.48
C PRO A 18 -22.67 -4.42 -7.86
N VAL A 19 -22.25 -3.90 -9.02
CA VAL A 19 -20.87 -4.03 -9.50
C VAL A 19 -19.93 -3.34 -8.51
N SER A 20 -18.93 -4.07 -8.03
CA SER A 20 -17.87 -3.50 -7.21
C SER A 20 -16.61 -3.28 -8.03
N MET A 21 -15.90 -2.20 -7.76
CA MET A 21 -14.57 -1.93 -8.28
C MET A 21 -13.52 -2.46 -7.31
N ARG A 22 -12.47 -3.07 -7.84
CA ARG A 22 -11.29 -3.53 -7.10
C ARG A 22 -10.06 -2.79 -7.61
N CYS A 23 -9.37 -2.08 -6.72
CA CYS A 23 -8.11 -1.41 -7.01
C CYS A 23 -6.98 -2.10 -6.25
N ARG A 24 -6.00 -2.65 -6.97
CA ARG A 24 -4.73 -3.11 -6.42
C ARG A 24 -3.67 -2.05 -6.70
N LEU A 25 -2.92 -1.67 -5.68
CA LEU A 25 -1.83 -0.71 -5.80
C LEU A 25 -0.55 -1.36 -5.26
N GLU A 26 0.50 -1.35 -6.07
CA GLU A 26 1.82 -1.86 -5.72
C GLU A 26 2.83 -0.72 -5.77
N VAL A 27 3.66 -0.61 -4.73
CA VAL A 27 4.77 0.34 -4.63
C VAL A 27 6.05 -0.45 -4.45
N ARG A 28 7.10 -0.06 -5.17
CA ARG A 28 8.44 -0.61 -4.99
C ARG A 28 9.37 0.50 -4.50
N PRO A 29 9.49 0.68 -3.18
CA PRO A 29 10.47 1.59 -2.61
C PRO A 29 11.88 1.05 -2.85
N GLU A 30 12.84 1.93 -3.06
CA GLU A 30 14.22 1.52 -3.31
C GLU A 30 14.84 0.91 -2.05
N GLY A 31 15.58 -0.20 -2.21
CA GLY A 31 16.22 -0.88 -1.08
C GLY A 31 15.26 -1.66 -0.17
N HIS A 32 14.00 -1.82 -0.57
CA HIS A 32 12.99 -2.48 0.25
C HIS A 32 12.10 -3.43 -0.54
N GLU A 33 11.43 -4.33 0.18
CA GLU A 33 10.47 -5.25 -0.44
C GLU A 33 9.28 -4.49 -1.03
N PRO A 34 8.77 -4.93 -2.21
CA PRO A 34 7.53 -4.41 -2.78
C PRO A 34 6.35 -4.51 -1.80
N LEU A 35 5.52 -3.48 -1.78
CA LEU A 35 4.30 -3.42 -0.99
C LEU A 35 3.10 -3.44 -1.93
N ALA A 36 2.10 -4.27 -1.64
CA ALA A 36 0.87 -4.32 -2.40
C ALA A 36 -0.35 -4.23 -1.47
N VAL A 37 -1.32 -3.40 -1.84
CA VAL A 37 -2.62 -3.29 -1.17
C VAL A 37 -3.75 -3.51 -2.16
N MET A 38 -4.93 -3.87 -1.64
CA MET A 38 -6.13 -4.08 -2.43
C MET A 38 -7.32 -3.48 -1.71
N HIS A 39 -8.07 -2.63 -2.41
CA HIS A 39 -9.28 -2.00 -1.90
C HIS A 39 -10.47 -2.30 -2.82
N ARG A 40 -11.65 -2.51 -2.22
CA ARG A 40 -12.91 -2.74 -2.94
C ARG A 40 -13.91 -1.66 -2.58
N ALA A 41 -14.58 -1.09 -3.58
CA ALA A 41 -15.62 -0.09 -3.38
C ALA A 41 -16.70 -0.18 -4.48
N LEU A 42 -17.81 0.53 -4.30
CA LEU A 42 -18.90 0.57 -5.30
C LEU A 42 -18.63 1.55 -6.45
N SER A 43 -17.60 2.41 -6.32
CA SER A 43 -17.20 3.36 -7.35
C SER A 43 -15.71 3.26 -7.66
N LYS A 44 -15.32 3.72 -8.85
CA LYS A 44 -13.91 3.76 -9.28
C LYS A 44 -13.09 4.65 -8.37
N ASP A 45 -13.62 5.84 -8.07
CA ASP A 45 -12.91 6.84 -7.28
C ASP A 45 -12.71 6.38 -5.84
N ASP A 46 -13.71 5.74 -5.24
CA ASP A 46 -13.57 5.23 -3.88
C ASP A 46 -12.62 4.04 -3.82
N ALA A 47 -12.59 3.19 -4.85
CA ALA A 47 -11.64 2.09 -4.91
C ALA A 47 -10.19 2.60 -4.99
N VAL A 48 -9.94 3.63 -5.80
CA VAL A 48 -8.61 4.25 -5.93
C VAL A 48 -8.23 5.01 -4.66
N ARG A 49 -9.12 5.88 -4.14
CA ARG A 49 -8.86 6.64 -2.92
C ARG A 49 -8.60 5.75 -1.71
N GLY A 50 -9.40 4.68 -1.57
CA GLY A 50 -9.20 3.67 -0.54
C GLY A 50 -7.85 2.99 -0.66
N ALA A 51 -7.48 2.52 -1.87
CA ALA A 51 -6.18 1.89 -2.10
C ALA A 51 -4.99 2.83 -1.82
N VAL A 52 -5.10 4.11 -2.16
CA VAL A 52 -4.06 5.11 -1.83
C VAL A 52 -3.97 5.32 -0.31
N GLY A 53 -5.11 5.41 0.38
CA GLY A 53 -5.15 5.52 1.84
C GLY A 53 -4.52 4.31 2.53
N ASP A 54 -4.84 3.11 2.06
CA ASP A 54 -4.28 1.85 2.56
C ASP A 54 -2.76 1.81 2.35
N MET A 55 -2.28 2.15 1.14
CA MET A 55 -0.85 2.17 0.84
C MET A 55 -0.09 3.19 1.70
N ARG A 56 -0.65 4.39 1.89
CA ARG A 56 -0.07 5.41 2.78
C ARG A 56 0.14 4.84 4.19
N GLY A 57 -0.89 4.20 4.76
CA GLY A 57 -0.80 3.62 6.10
C GLY A 57 0.18 2.44 6.20
N VAL A 58 0.40 1.69 5.13
CA VAL A 58 1.44 0.63 5.09
C VAL A 58 2.84 1.24 5.03
N LEU A 59 3.05 2.24 4.16
CA LEU A 59 4.33 2.94 4.04
C LEU A 59 4.71 3.66 5.34
N GLU A 60 3.77 4.37 5.98
CA GLU A 60 4.01 5.03 7.27
C GLU A 60 4.48 4.02 8.34
N ARG A 61 3.84 2.85 8.42
CA ARG A 61 4.23 1.78 9.36
C ARG A 61 5.62 1.24 9.05
N MET A 62 5.93 1.05 7.77
CA MET A 62 7.22 0.56 7.32
C MET A 62 8.35 1.54 7.66
N PHE A 63 8.22 2.81 7.28
CA PHE A 63 9.24 3.82 7.56
C PHE A 63 9.40 4.10 9.05
N ARG A 64 8.31 4.15 9.82
CA ARG A 64 8.38 4.25 11.28
C ARG A 64 9.19 3.11 11.90
N ARG A 65 9.08 1.89 11.37
CA ARG A 65 9.89 0.75 11.83
C ARG A 65 11.36 0.96 11.50
N ILE A 66 11.70 1.43 10.31
CA ILE A 66 13.08 1.71 9.90
C ILE A 66 13.72 2.75 10.83
N ASP A 67 13.04 3.86 11.09
CA ASP A 67 13.54 4.94 11.96
C ASP A 67 13.79 4.46 13.41
N ALA A 68 12.89 3.63 13.94
CA ALA A 68 13.03 3.07 15.29
C ALA A 68 14.26 2.14 15.43
N HIS A 69 14.63 1.41 14.37
CA HIS A 69 15.81 0.55 14.39
C HIS A 69 17.11 1.37 14.30
N GLY A 70 17.14 2.44 13.50
CA GLY A 70 18.29 3.35 13.42
C GLY A 70 18.61 4.05 14.74
N ALA A 71 17.59 4.38 15.54
CA ALA A 71 17.77 4.96 16.87
C ALA A 71 18.44 4.01 17.88
N THR A 72 18.31 2.69 17.71
CA THR A 72 18.84 1.70 18.66
C THR A 72 20.31 1.35 18.37
N GLU A 73 20.75 1.46 17.11
CA GLU A 73 22.10 1.05 16.68
C GLU A 73 23.21 2.04 17.05
N THR A 74 22.87 3.31 17.35
CA THR A 74 23.88 4.34 17.71
C THR A 74 24.46 4.19 19.13
N THR A 75 23.88 3.34 19.99
CA THR A 75 24.30 3.23 21.40
C THR A 75 25.44 2.21 21.64
N ARG A 76 25.97 1.56 20.60
CA ARG A 76 27.00 0.49 20.77
C ARG A 76 28.41 0.80 20.26
N ARG A 77 28.70 2.01 19.75
CA ARG A 77 30.02 2.35 19.18
C ARG A 77 30.84 3.38 19.97
N SER A 78 30.64 3.44 21.28
CA SER A 78 31.48 4.25 22.18
C SER A 78 31.77 3.50 23.47
N ALA A 79 32.72 2.57 23.40
CA ALA A 79 33.47 2.03 24.53
C ALA A 79 34.83 1.56 24.02
#